data_AF-A0A947XZW9-F1
#
_entry.id   AF-A0A947XZW9-F1
#
_cell.length_a   1.000
_cell.length_b   1.000
_cell.length_c   1.000
_cell.angle_alpha   90.00
_cell.angle_beta   90.00
_cell.angle_gamma   90.00
#
_symmetry.space_group_name_H-M   'P 1'
#
loop_
_entity.id
_entity.type
_entity.pdbx_description
1 polymer ?
#
loop_
_entity_poly.entity_id
_entity_poly.type
_entity_poly.pdbx_seq_one_letter_code
_entity_poly.pdbx_strand_id
1 'polypeptide(L)' 'MEDKPWQNRAKAAGLSQKVLAKLLGHAEITVSRQLRGHWESGVPQHVKAAIIAWELMTPEQRQEWVSNSADL' A
#
# COMPACT_ATOMS: atom_id res chain seq x y z
N MET A 1 -12.21 -18.89 0.40
CA MET A 1 -12.22 -17.52 -0.12
C MET A 1 -11.26 -16.75 0.77
N GLU A 2 -10.06 -16.40 0.29
CA GLU A 2 -9.11 -15.62 1.09
C GLU A 2 -9.75 -14.26 1.36
N ASP A 3 -10.10 -13.99 2.61
CA ASP A 3 -10.44 -12.63 3.03
C ASP A 3 -9.17 -11.79 2.84
N LYS A 4 -9.17 -10.89 1.85
CA LYS A 4 -8.06 -9.96 1.55
C LYS A 4 -8.43 -8.55 2.02
N PRO A 5 -8.66 -8.33 3.32
CA PRO A 5 -9.18 -7.06 3.81
C PRO A 5 -8.27 -5.89 3.43
N TRP A 6 -6.94 -6.08 3.45
CA TRP A 6 -5.99 -5.04 3.13
C TRP A 6 -5.91 -4.69 1.63
N GLN A 7 -6.04 -5.69 0.75
CA GLN A 7 -6.13 -5.44 -0.69
C GLN A 7 -7.42 -4.69 -1.04
N ASN A 8 -8.53 -5.08 -0.41
CA ASN A 8 -9.83 -4.42 -0.62
C ASN A 8 -9.81 -2.98 -0.10
N ARG A 9 -9.23 -2.74 1.07
CA ARG A 9 -9.05 -1.40 1.64
C ARG A 9 -8.22 -0.49 0.75
N ALA A 10 -7.03 -0.94 0.32
CA ALA A 10 -6.19 -0.16 -0.58
C ALA A 10 -6.95 0.21 -1.86
N LYS A 11 -7.65 -0.75 -2.47
CA LYS A 11 -8.48 -0.51 -3.66
C LYS A 11 -9.61 0.50 -3.40
N ALA A 12 -10.33 0.37 -2.29
CA ALA A 12 -11.42 1.26 -1.91
C ALA A 12 -10.94 2.70 -1.66
N ALA A 13 -9.72 2.86 -1.14
CA ALA A 13 -9.08 4.16 -0.92
C ALA A 13 -8.42 4.75 -2.19
N GLY A 14 -8.55 4.08 -3.34
CA GLY A 14 -7.91 4.51 -4.59
C GLY A 14 -6.39 4.31 -4.63
N LEU A 15 -5.83 3.50 -3.73
CA LEU A 15 -4.40 3.18 -3.67
C LEU A 15 -4.10 1.94 -4.50
N SER A 16 -3.46 2.13 -5.66
CA SER A 16 -3.02 1.01 -6.51
C SER A 16 -1.79 0.29 -5.95
N GLN A 17 -1.62 -0.99 -6.31
CA GLN A 17 -0.42 -1.75 -5.91
C GLN A 17 0.86 -1.13 -6.46
N LYS A 18 0.83 -0.58 -7.69
CA LYS A 18 1.93 0.17 -8.28
C LYS A 18 2.33 1.40 -7.46
N VAL A 19 1.36 2.20 -7.01
CA VAL A 19 1.64 3.38 -6.16
C VAL A 19 2.16 2.95 -4.80
N LEU A 20 1.53 1.97 -4.16
CA LEU A 20 1.99 1.45 -2.88
C LEU A 20 3.40 0.86 -2.96
N ALA A 21 3.74 0.18 -4.06
CA ALA A 21 5.08 -0.34 -4.33
C ALA A 21 6.11 0.78 -4.44
N LYS A 22 5.77 1.87 -5.13
CA LYS A 22 6.61 3.08 -5.19
C LYS A 22 6.84 3.67 -3.80
N LEU A 23 5.78 3.89 -3.02
CA LEU A 23 5.87 4.48 -1.68
C LEU A 23 6.72 3.64 -0.70
N LEU A 24 6.72 2.31 -0.87
CA LEU A 24 7.44 1.39 0.00
C LEU A 24 8.85 1.02 -0.51
N GLY A 25 9.27 1.51 -1.69
CA GLY A 25 10.55 1.13 -2.29
C GLY A 25 10.63 -0.36 -2.62
N HIS A 26 9.53 -0.95 -3.11
CA HIS A 26 9.43 -2.37 -3.42
C HIS A 26 8.99 -2.61 -4.86
N ALA A 27 9.30 -3.81 -5.39
CA ALA A 27 8.68 -4.26 -6.63
C ALA A 27 7.18 -4.52 -6.42
N GLU A 28 6.36 -4.26 -7.45
CA GLU A 28 4.90 -4.45 -7.38
C GLU A 28 4.52 -5.90 -7.02
N ILE A 29 5.27 -6.88 -7.52
CA ILE A 29 5.08 -8.30 -7.16
C ILE A 29 5.28 -8.56 -5.67
N THR A 30 6.22 -7.86 -5.03
CA THR A 30 6.49 -7.97 -3.59
C THR A 30 5.29 -7.46 -2.80
N VAL A 31 4.77 -6.28 -3.14
CA VAL A 31 3.56 -5.72 -2.50
C VAL A 31 2.35 -6.62 -2.72
N SER A 32 2.18 -7.15 -3.93
CA SER A 32 1.10 -8.10 -4.25
C SER A 32 1.17 -9.37 -3.39
N ARG A 33 2.37 -9.88 -3.10
CA ARG A 33 2.57 -11.04 -2.22
C ARG A 33 2.33 -10.67 -0.74
N GLN A 34 2.78 -9.50 -0.31
CA GLN A 34 2.59 -8.98 1.05
C GLN A 34 1.09 -8.81 1.36
N LEU A 35 0.32 -8.20 0.46
CA LEU A 35 -1.13 -7.99 0.64
C LEU A 35 -1.95 -9.28 0.67
N ARG A 36 -1.47 -10.32 -0.01
CA ARG A 36 -2.05 -11.66 0.04
C ARG A 36 -1.74 -12.41 1.33
N GLY A 37 -0.87 -11.88 2.19
CA GLY A 37 -0.48 -12.54 3.44
C GLY A 37 0.27 -13.84 3.21
N HIS A 38 1.03 -13.98 2.11
CA HIS A 38 1.82 -15.18 1.79
C HIS A 38 2.91 -15.52 2.83
N TRP A 39 3.12 -14.67 3.82
CA TRP A 39 4.14 -14.81 4.84
C TRP A 39 3.47 -15.31 6.13
N GLU A 40 4.16 -16.10 6.96
CA GLU A 40 3.59 -16.59 8.23
C GLU A 40 3.10 -15.46 9.14
N SER A 41 3.76 -14.31 9.07
CA SER A 41 3.38 -13.08 9.79
C SER A 41 2.15 -12.36 9.23
N GLY A 42 1.59 -12.83 8.11
CA GLY A 42 0.57 -12.16 7.33
C GLY A 42 1.08 -10.88 6.66
N VAL A 43 0.18 -9.88 6.51
CA VAL A 43 0.54 -8.58 5.90
C VAL A 43 1.49 -7.80 6.84
N PRO A 44 2.66 -7.33 6.37
CA PRO A 44 3.59 -6.56 7.19
C PRO A 44 2.99 -5.27 7.75
N GLN A 45 3.43 -4.86 8.95
CA GLN A 45 2.87 -3.68 9.63
C GLN A 45 3.12 -2.37 8.89
N HIS A 46 4.28 -2.20 8.25
CA HIS A 46 4.58 -1.00 7.46
C HIS A 46 3.64 -0.86 6.25
N VAL A 47 3.24 -1.99 5.62
CA VAL A 47 2.26 -2.00 4.53
C VAL A 47 0.89 -1.56 5.04
N LYS A 48 0.46 -2.08 6.20
CA LYS A 48 -0.81 -1.68 6.83
C LYS A 48 -0.79 -0.19 7.19
N ALA A 49 0.30 0.28 7.78
CA ALA A 49 0.48 1.68 8.15
C ALA A 49 0.40 2.61 6.94
N ALA A 50 1.01 2.24 5.81
CA ALA A 50 0.93 3.02 4.58
C ALA A 50 -0.52 3.11 4.04
N ILE A 51 -1.28 2.01 4.07
CA ILE A 51 -2.69 2.01 3.67
C ILE A 51 -3.54 2.89 4.59
N ILE A 52 -3.36 2.76 5.92
CA ILE A 52 -4.08 3.57 6.90
C ILE A 52 -3.76 5.07 6.71
N ALA A 53 -2.49 5.41 6.55
CA ALA A 53 -2.07 6.79 6.31
C ALA A 53 -2.71 7.33 5.03
N TRP A 54 -2.71 6.56 3.94
CA TRP A 54 -3.35 6.94 2.68
C TRP A 54 -4.85 7.21 2.82
N GLU A 55 -5.56 6.36 3.55
CA GLU A 55 -7.00 6.52 3.82
C GLU A 55 -7.30 7.84 4.55
N LEU A 56 -6.44 8.26 5.47
CA LEU A 56 -6.60 9.48 6.28
C LEU A 56 -6.19 10.75 5.54
N MET A 57 -5.32 10.65 4.53
CA MET A 57 -4.83 11.80 3.78
C MET A 57 -5.87 12.38 2.83
N THR A 58 -5.84 13.71 2.67
CA THR A 58 -6.55 14.38 1.58
C THR A 58 -5.93 14.03 0.22
N PRO A 59 -6.64 14.25 -0.89
CA PRO A 59 -6.08 14.06 -2.22
C PRO A 59 -4.76 14.82 -2.46
N GLU A 60 -4.64 16.03 -1.92
CA GLU A 60 -3.45 16.89 -2.05
C GLU A 60 -2.25 16.29 -1.31
N GLN A 61 -2.45 15.82 -0.07
CA GLN A 61 -1.41 15.15 0.72
C GLN A 61 -0.92 13.85 0.06
N ARG A 62 -1.83 13.11 -0.59
CA ARG A 62 -1.46 11.90 -1.35
C ARG A 62 -0.57 12.25 -2.54
N GLN A 63 -0.91 13.32 -3.27
CA GLN A 63 -0.10 13.79 -4.41
C GLN A 63 1.28 14.25 -3.96
N GLU A 64 1.36 15.00 -2.86
CA GLU A 64 2.62 15.43 -2.26
C GLU A 64 3.48 14.23 -1.86
N TRP A 65 2.91 13.23 -1.17
CA TRP A 65 3.64 12.03 -0.77
C TRP A 65 4.19 11.24 -1.98
N VAL A 66 3.38 11.06 -3.02
CA VAL A 66 3.82 10.38 -4.26
C VAL A 66 4.92 11.14 -4.98
N SER A 67 4.90 12.48 -4.91
CA SER A 67 5.91 13.34 -5.51
C SER A 67 7.24 13.23 -4.75
N ASN A 68 7.22 13.35 -3.43
CA ASN A 68 8.43 13.21 -2.60
C ASN A 68 9.04 11.81 -2.65
N SER A 69 8.22 10.78 -2.91
CA SER A 69 8.69 9.39 -3.08
C SER A 69 9.25 9.12 -4.49
N ALA A 70 9.29 10.12 -5.38
CA ALA A 70 9.94 10.00 -6.69
C ALA A 70 11.45 10.28 -6.65
N ASP A 71 11.92 10.91 -5.57
CA ASP A 71 13.29 11.42 -5.44
C ASP A 71 14.22 10.48 -4.64
N LEU A 72 13.74 9.27 -4.29
CA LEU A 72 14.48 8.18 -3.66
C LEU A 72 14.77 7.06 -4.66
#